data_AF-A0A538MD56-F1
#
_entry.id   AF-A0A538MD56-F1
#
_cell.length_a   1.000
_cell.length_b   1.000
_cell.length_c   1.000
_cell.angle_alpha   90.00
_cell.angle_beta   90.00
_cell.angle_gamma   90.00
#
_symmetry.space_group_name_H-M   'P 1'
#
loop_
_entity.id
_entity.type
_entity.pdbx_description
1 polymer ?
#
loop_
_entity_poly.entity_id
_entity_poly.type
_entity_poly.pdbx_seq_one_letter_code
_entity_poly.pdbx_strand_id
1 'polypeptide(L)'
;MAGEREDTRRVGPRRAEDPGVTRAERAANGKAARAAVSRSAHAEIDFDASRDPVALLEEQALTRVPELVPIRYGRMLTSPFAFFRGGALIMAADLARLPSSGLTAQLCGDAHLSNFGVFGSPERELVFDINDFD
;
A
#
# COMPACT_ATOMS: atom_id res chain seq x y z
N MET A 1 -44.40 -27.44 20.28
CA MET A 1 -43.75 -27.96 19.06
C MET A 1 -42.77 -26.91 18.57
N ALA A 2 -41.56 -26.90 19.15
CA ALA A 2 -40.50 -25.98 18.76
C ALA A 2 -39.86 -26.55 17.48
N GLY A 3 -40.03 -25.87 16.35
CA GLY A 3 -39.35 -26.21 15.11
C GLY A 3 -37.90 -25.76 15.20
N GLU A 4 -36.99 -26.71 15.21
CA GLU A 4 -35.56 -26.50 15.02
C GLU A 4 -35.36 -25.77 13.69
N ARG A 5 -34.88 -24.52 13.75
CA ARG A 5 -34.41 -23.82 12.56
C ARG A 5 -33.01 -24.30 12.30
N GLU A 6 -32.86 -25.18 11.32
CA GLU A 6 -31.59 -25.60 10.77
C GLU A 6 -30.83 -24.34 10.30
N ASP A 7 -29.74 -24.01 10.98
CA ASP A 7 -28.83 -22.93 10.61
C ASP A 7 -28.02 -23.38 9.39
N THR A 8 -28.65 -23.30 8.21
CA THR A 8 -28.00 -23.63 6.92
C THR A 8 -27.09 -22.50 6.45
N ARG A 9 -26.22 -21.98 7.32
CA ARG A 9 -25.06 -21.18 6.90
C ARG A 9 -24.14 -22.08 6.07
N ARG A 10 -24.44 -22.19 4.77
CA ARG A 10 -23.53 -22.73 3.77
C ARG A 10 -22.33 -21.79 3.70
N VAL A 11 -21.33 -22.06 4.54
CA VAL A 11 -19.97 -21.58 4.31
C VAL A 11 -19.60 -22.10 2.92
N GLY A 12 -19.52 -21.19 1.94
CA GLY A 12 -19.05 -21.51 0.60
C GLY A 12 -17.71 -22.24 0.68
N PRO A 13 -17.33 -23.03 -0.34
CA PRO A 13 -16.09 -23.79 -0.28
C PRO A 13 -14.95 -22.85 0.10
N ARG A 14 -14.29 -23.11 1.23
CA ARG A 14 -13.04 -22.43 1.57
C ARG A 14 -12.17 -22.61 0.33
N ARG A 15 -11.75 -21.50 -0.27
CA ARG A 15 -10.78 -21.51 -1.38
C ARG A 15 -9.71 -22.51 -0.99
N ALA A 16 -9.48 -23.52 -1.84
CA ALA A 16 -8.52 -24.59 -1.55
C ALA A 16 -7.25 -23.94 -0.98
N GLU A 17 -6.81 -24.41 0.19
CA GLU A 17 -5.59 -23.90 0.81
C GLU A 17 -4.47 -24.09 -0.22
N ASP A 18 -4.10 -23.01 -0.90
CA ASP A 18 -2.82 -22.94 -1.59
C ASP A 18 -1.81 -23.32 -0.51
N PRO A 19 -1.07 -24.44 -0.65
CA PRO A 19 -0.20 -24.90 0.41
C PRO A 19 0.76 -23.79 0.86
N GLY A 20 1.00 -22.84 -0.05
CA GLY A 20 1.74 -21.63 0.20
C GLY A 20 3.18 -21.96 0.61
N VAL A 21 3.99 -20.91 0.67
CA VAL A 21 5.31 -21.04 1.27
C VAL A 21 5.08 -21.25 2.78
N THR A 22 5.64 -22.29 3.39
CA THR A 22 5.46 -22.55 4.84
C THR A 22 6.01 -21.40 5.68
N ARG A 23 5.59 -21.29 6.95
CA ARG A 23 6.14 -20.26 7.85
C ARG A 23 7.67 -20.34 7.96
N ALA A 24 8.22 -21.55 8.01
CA ALA A 24 9.67 -21.78 8.10
C ALA A 24 10.39 -21.29 6.84
N GLU A 25 9.86 -21.61 5.66
CA GLU A 25 10.40 -21.16 4.38
C GLU A 25 10.29 -19.64 4.21
N ARG A 26 9.16 -19.02 4.59
CA ARG A 26 9.03 -17.54 4.57
C ARG A 26 10.06 -16.87 5.48
N ALA A 27 10.31 -17.44 6.66
CA ALA A 27 11.33 -16.94 7.57
C ALA A 27 12.75 -17.14 6.99
N ALA A 28 13.02 -18.25 6.33
CA ALA A 28 14.28 -18.50 5.64
C ALA A 28 14.51 -17.51 4.49
N ASN A 29 13.48 -17.28 3.65
CA ASN A 29 13.51 -16.31 2.55
C ASN A 29 13.80 -14.90 3.07
N GLY A 30 13.13 -14.47 4.16
CA GLY A 30 13.38 -13.17 4.77
C GLY A 30 14.81 -13.02 5.33
N LYS A 31 15.39 -14.10 5.87
CA LYS A 31 16.80 -14.11 6.31
C LYS A 31 17.76 -14.03 5.14
N ALA A 32 17.51 -14.77 4.06
CA ALA A 32 18.32 -14.72 2.84
C ALA A 32 18.28 -13.33 2.19
N ALA A 33 17.09 -12.73 2.05
CA ALA A 33 16.93 -11.37 1.55
C ALA A 33 17.71 -10.35 2.40
N ARG A 34 17.67 -10.49 3.74
CA ARG A 34 18.42 -9.63 4.66
C ARG A 34 19.95 -9.80 4.55
N ALA A 35 20.41 -11.00 4.21
CA ALA A 35 21.83 -11.25 3.99
C ALA A 35 22.31 -10.58 2.68
N ALA A 36 21.45 -10.53 1.65
CA ALA A 36 21.74 -9.84 0.39
C ALA A 36 21.66 -8.31 0.52
N VAL A 37 20.61 -7.80 1.17
CA VAL A 37 20.40 -6.37 1.42
C VAL A 37 20.08 -6.17 2.90
N SER A 38 21.02 -5.57 3.63
CA SER A 38 20.86 -5.33 5.06
C SER A 38 19.80 -4.25 5.33
N ARG A 39 19.17 -4.28 6.50
CA ARG A 39 18.20 -3.23 6.88
C ARG A 39 18.83 -1.84 6.93
N SER A 40 20.09 -1.75 7.37
CA SER A 40 20.82 -0.48 7.45
C SER A 40 21.20 0.06 6.09
N ALA A 41 21.27 -0.77 5.04
CA ALA A 41 21.50 -0.28 3.68
C ALA A 41 20.36 0.62 3.17
N HIS A 42 19.16 0.54 3.77
CA HIS A 42 18.05 1.44 3.48
C HIS A 42 18.05 2.73 4.31
N ALA A 43 18.98 2.90 5.25
CA ALA A 43 19.09 4.12 6.06
C ALA A 43 19.82 5.24 5.32
N GLU A 44 20.71 4.87 4.41
CA GLU A 44 21.44 5.81 3.57
C GLU A 44 20.57 6.19 2.37
N ILE A 45 20.33 7.49 2.19
CA ILE A 45 19.64 8.02 1.03
C ILE A 45 20.56 9.07 0.40
N ASP A 46 21.10 8.73 -0.77
CA ASP A 46 21.85 9.67 -1.58
C ASP A 46 20.87 10.43 -2.50
N PHE A 47 20.62 11.68 -2.14
CA PHE A 47 19.82 12.57 -2.98
C PHE A 47 20.71 13.21 -4.02
N ASP A 48 20.47 12.89 -5.29
CA ASP A 48 21.07 13.63 -6.40
C ASP A 48 20.68 15.11 -6.28
N ALA A 49 21.68 15.96 -6.06
CA ALA A 49 21.50 17.41 -5.90
C ALA A 49 21.00 18.09 -7.18
N SER A 50 21.12 17.42 -8.34
CA SER A 50 20.59 17.92 -9.62
C SER A 50 19.11 17.61 -9.83
N ARG A 51 18.46 16.86 -8.92
CA ARG A 51 17.05 16.49 -9.07
C ARG A 51 16.14 17.73 -9.02
N ASP A 52 15.17 17.76 -9.91
CA ASP A 52 14.07 18.71 -9.86
C ASP A 52 12.78 17.97 -9.43
N PRO A 53 12.35 18.11 -8.16
CA PRO A 53 11.14 17.47 -7.68
C PRO A 53 9.87 18.05 -8.30
N VAL A 54 9.90 19.29 -8.80
CA VAL A 54 8.76 19.93 -9.46
C VAL A 54 8.62 19.40 -10.89
N ALA A 55 9.72 19.22 -11.61
CA ALA A 55 9.70 18.62 -12.95
C ALA A 55 9.03 17.24 -12.96
N LEU A 56 9.25 16.41 -11.94
CA LEU A 56 8.56 15.11 -11.79
C LEU A 56 7.04 15.28 -11.65
N LEU A 57 6.58 16.31 -10.92
CA LEU A 57 5.15 16.59 -10.77
C LEU A 57 4.55 17.11 -12.09
N GLU A 58 5.29 17.95 -12.82
CA GLU A 58 4.88 18.47 -14.12
C GLU A 58 4.78 17.36 -15.17
N GLU A 59 5.73 16.43 -15.20
CA GLU A 59 5.67 15.23 -16.04
C GLU A 59 4.42 14.40 -15.71
N GLN A 60 4.16 14.15 -14.42
CA GLN A 60 2.96 13.44 -13.99
C GLN A 60 1.68 14.16 -14.43
N ALA A 61 1.67 15.50 -14.37
CA ALA A 61 0.50 16.32 -14.68
C ALA A 61 0.03 16.16 -16.14
N LEU A 62 0.90 15.76 -17.07
CA LEU A 62 0.54 15.52 -18.47
C LEU A 62 -0.55 14.45 -18.66
N THR A 63 -0.68 13.54 -17.70
CA THR A 63 -1.69 12.45 -17.71
C THR A 63 -2.88 12.71 -16.78
N ARG A 64 -2.95 13.89 -16.16
CA ARG A 64 -4.02 14.27 -15.23
C ARG A 64 -5.09 15.09 -15.93
N VAL A 65 -6.26 15.16 -15.31
CA VAL A 65 -7.34 16.04 -15.76
C VAL A 65 -6.84 17.49 -15.68
N PRO A 66 -6.67 18.20 -16.82
CA PRO A 66 -5.95 19.48 -16.86
C PRO A 66 -6.53 20.54 -15.92
N GLU A 67 -7.85 20.60 -15.80
CA GLU A 67 -8.58 21.57 -14.97
C GLU A 67 -8.32 21.37 -13.47
N LEU A 68 -7.91 20.17 -13.05
CA LEU A 68 -7.62 19.85 -11.66
C LEU A 68 -6.14 20.07 -11.29
N VAL A 69 -5.25 20.22 -12.27
CA VAL A 69 -3.80 20.43 -12.02
C VAL A 69 -3.54 21.69 -11.20
N PRO A 70 -4.12 22.87 -11.52
CA PRO A 70 -3.93 24.07 -10.71
C PRO A 70 -4.45 23.92 -9.28
N ILE A 71 -5.56 23.19 -9.09
CA ILE A 71 -6.14 22.94 -7.76
C ILE A 71 -5.20 22.06 -6.94
N ARG A 72 -4.61 21.02 -7.54
CA ARG A 72 -3.61 20.17 -6.89
C ARG A 72 -2.44 21.01 -6.41
N TYR A 73 -1.83 21.81 -7.28
CA TYR A 73 -0.69 22.65 -6.90
C TYR A 73 -1.07 23.70 -5.85
N GLY A 74 -2.24 24.33 -5.99
CA GLY A 74 -2.76 25.25 -4.96
C GLY A 74 -2.87 24.60 -3.59
N ARG A 75 -3.33 23.34 -3.51
CA ARG A 75 -3.39 22.57 -2.25
C ARG A 75 -2.00 22.17 -1.75
N MET A 76 -1.07 21.81 -2.62
CA MET A 76 0.30 21.43 -2.23
C MET A 76 1.10 22.63 -1.69
N LEU A 77 0.84 23.84 -2.19
CA LEU A 77 1.53 25.06 -1.77
C LEU A 77 1.18 25.52 -0.34
N THR A 78 0.15 24.96 0.32
CA THR A 78 -0.32 25.46 1.61
C THR A 78 0.64 25.18 2.76
N SER A 79 1.46 24.13 2.69
CA SER A 79 2.46 23.78 3.70
C SER A 79 3.43 22.71 3.19
N PRO A 80 4.62 22.55 3.81
CA PRO A 80 5.51 21.43 3.51
C PRO A 80 4.83 20.06 3.65
N PHE A 81 3.98 19.91 4.67
CA PHE A 81 3.20 18.69 4.87
C PHE A 81 2.26 18.41 3.67
N ALA A 82 1.53 19.43 3.20
CA ALA A 82 0.63 19.29 2.06
C ALA A 82 1.39 18.98 0.76
N PHE A 83 2.58 19.58 0.58
CA PHE A 83 3.47 19.28 -0.53
C PHE A 83 3.86 17.79 -0.55
N PHE A 84 4.37 17.26 0.58
CA PHE A 84 4.76 15.84 0.62
C PHE A 84 3.57 14.89 0.52
N ARG A 85 2.41 15.24 1.09
CA ARG A 85 1.17 14.46 0.93
C ARG A 85 0.70 14.41 -0.54
N GLY A 86 0.86 15.51 -1.28
CA GLY A 86 0.56 15.56 -2.72
C GLY A 86 1.70 15.11 -3.64
N GLY A 87 2.85 14.73 -3.08
CA GLY A 87 4.11 14.53 -3.78
C GLY A 87 4.58 13.09 -3.88
N ALA A 88 3.67 12.09 -3.78
CA ALA A 88 4.02 10.67 -3.70
C ALA A 88 5.02 10.18 -4.78
N LEU A 89 4.94 10.71 -6.00
CA LEU A 89 5.88 10.38 -7.09
C LEU A 89 7.33 10.73 -6.75
N ILE A 90 7.56 11.84 -6.04
CA ILE A 90 8.90 12.27 -5.64
C ILE A 90 9.54 11.21 -4.74
N MET A 91 8.79 10.75 -3.73
CA MET A 91 9.21 9.68 -2.84
C MET A 91 9.44 8.37 -3.61
N ALA A 92 8.53 8.00 -4.51
CA ALA A 92 8.68 6.79 -5.31
C ALA A 92 9.94 6.82 -6.18
N ALA A 93 10.23 7.96 -6.82
CA ALA A 93 11.43 8.15 -7.62
C ALA A 93 12.71 8.03 -6.77
N ASP A 94 12.70 8.55 -5.54
CA ASP A 94 13.83 8.42 -4.61
C ASP A 94 14.03 6.97 -4.16
N LEU A 95 12.96 6.29 -3.73
CA LEU A 95 13.02 4.91 -3.26
C LEU A 95 13.40 3.92 -4.37
N ALA A 96 13.03 4.19 -5.63
CA ALA A 96 13.34 3.33 -6.77
C ALA A 96 14.84 3.16 -7.04
N ARG A 97 15.68 4.08 -6.54
CA ARG A 97 17.14 4.02 -6.66
C ARG A 97 17.81 3.28 -5.50
N LEU A 98 17.08 3.00 -4.43
CA LEU A 98 17.62 2.30 -3.26
C LEU A 98 17.77 0.80 -3.52
N PRO A 99 18.63 0.10 -2.77
CA PRO A 99 18.74 -1.35 -2.83
C PRO A 99 17.37 -2.03 -2.67
N SER A 100 17.09 -3.06 -3.47
CA SER A 100 15.86 -3.85 -3.36
C SER A 100 16.14 -5.18 -2.67
N SER A 101 15.35 -5.51 -1.65
CA SER A 101 15.41 -6.82 -0.98
C SER A 101 14.83 -7.97 -1.84
N GLY A 102 14.15 -7.65 -2.95
CA GLY A 102 13.46 -8.61 -3.80
C GLY A 102 12.16 -9.18 -3.19
N LEU A 103 11.79 -8.76 -1.98
CA LEU A 103 10.55 -9.19 -1.34
C LEU A 103 9.35 -8.46 -1.98
N THR A 104 8.34 -9.22 -2.39
CA THR A 104 7.05 -8.70 -2.81
C THR A 104 6.04 -8.92 -1.68
N ALA A 105 5.35 -7.86 -1.26
CA ALA A 105 4.33 -7.92 -0.23
C ALA A 105 3.13 -7.04 -0.63
N GLN A 106 1.93 -7.45 -0.22
CA GLN A 106 0.77 -6.57 -0.23
C GLN A 106 0.87 -5.64 0.98
N LEU A 107 0.80 -4.34 0.74
CA LEU A 107 0.96 -3.29 1.75
C LEU A 107 -0.20 -2.30 1.62
N CYS A 108 -0.55 -1.67 2.73
CA CYS A 108 -1.43 -0.49 2.80
C CYS A 108 -0.60 0.63 3.44
N GLY A 109 -0.58 1.80 2.82
CA GLY A 109 0.22 2.95 3.25
C GLY A 109 -0.27 3.57 4.56
N ASP A 110 -1.53 3.34 4.91
CA ASP A 110 -2.19 3.91 6.09
C ASP A 110 -2.90 2.85 6.95
N ALA A 111 -2.20 1.74 7.23
CA ALA A 111 -2.72 0.60 7.97
C ALA A 111 -2.79 0.86 9.50
N HIS A 112 -3.66 1.77 9.94
CA HIS A 112 -3.96 2.00 11.36
C HIS A 112 -5.38 1.54 11.73
N LEU A 113 -5.64 1.26 13.01
CA LEU A 113 -6.93 0.70 13.46
C LEU A 113 -8.17 1.49 12.97
N SER A 114 -8.09 2.81 12.92
CA SER A 114 -9.19 3.65 12.44
C SER A 114 -9.44 3.58 10.92
N ASN A 115 -8.55 2.94 10.16
CA ASN A 115 -8.69 2.69 8.73
C ASN A 115 -9.24 1.27 8.47
N PHE A 116 -9.66 0.55 9.51
CA PHE A 116 -10.38 -0.71 9.36
C PHE A 116 -11.85 -0.52 9.74
N GLY A 117 -12.72 -1.28 9.10
CA GLY A 117 -14.16 -1.21 9.30
C GLY A 117 -14.85 -2.55 9.07
N VAL A 118 -16.14 -2.59 9.38
CA VAL A 118 -17.02 -3.72 9.07
C VAL A 118 -18.09 -3.24 8.10
N PHE A 119 -18.19 -3.91 6.96
CA PHE A 119 -19.05 -3.54 5.84
C PHE A 119 -20.04 -4.65 5.51
N GLY A 120 -21.20 -4.28 4.97
CA GLY A 120 -22.14 -5.27 4.42
C GLY A 120 -21.79 -5.64 2.99
N SER A 121 -21.64 -6.93 2.69
CA SER A 121 -21.52 -7.42 1.32
C SER A 121 -22.89 -7.47 0.61
N PRO A 122 -22.93 -7.52 -0.75
CA PRO A 122 -24.17 -7.75 -1.50
C PRO A 122 -24.93 -9.03 -1.08
N GLU A 123 -24.20 -10.04 -0.59
CA GLU A 123 -24.73 -11.31 -0.10
C GLU A 123 -25.27 -11.22 1.35
N ARG A 124 -25.25 -10.03 1.96
CA ARG A 124 -25.63 -9.76 3.36
C ARG A 124 -24.70 -10.38 4.40
N GLU A 125 -23.41 -10.52 4.06
CA GLU A 125 -22.37 -10.92 5.00
C GLU A 125 -21.64 -9.69 5.56
N LEU A 126 -21.11 -9.79 6.79
CA LEU A 126 -20.23 -8.77 7.35
C LEU A 126 -18.78 -9.04 6.90
N VAL A 127 -18.16 -8.05 6.26
CA VAL A 127 -16.78 -8.10 5.78
C VAL A 127 -15.94 -7.12 6.59
N PHE A 128 -14.85 -7.60 7.16
CA PHE A 128 -13.85 -6.75 7.79
C PHE A 128 -12.76 -6.42 6.77
N ASP A 129 -12.57 -5.14 6.47
CA ASP A 129 -11.59 -4.69 5.48
C ASP A 129 -11.08 -3.27 5.80
N ILE A 130 -10.12 -2.80 5.02
CA ILE A 130 -9.66 -1.41 5.05
C ILE A 130 -10.69 -0.47 4.43
N ASN A 131 -10.78 0.73 5.00
CA ASN A 131 -11.75 1.76 4.60
C ASN A 131 -11.23 2.60 3.42
N ASP A 132 -9.91 2.74 3.31
CA ASP A 132 -9.23 3.51 2.27
C ASP A 132 -7.92 2.82 1.84
N PHE A 133 -7.54 3.02 0.57
CA PHE A 133 -6.41 2.35 -0.10
C PHE A 133 -5.22 3.29 -0.36
N ASP A 134 -5.08 4.32 0.46
CA ASP A 134 -3.94 5.25 0.48
C ASP A 134 -2.57 4.53 0.67
#